data_AF-A0A7G8VU93-F1
#
_entry.id   AF-A0A7G8VU93-F1
#
_cell.length_a   1.000
_cell.length_b   1.000
_cell.length_c   1.000
_cell.angle_alpha   90.00
_cell.angle_beta   90.00
_cell.angle_gamma   90.00
#
_symmetry.space_group_name_H-M   'P 1'
#
loop_
_entity.id
_entity.type
_entity.pdbx_description
1 polymer ?
#
loop_
_entity_poly.entity_id
_entity_poly.type
_entity_poly.pdbx_seq_one_letter_code
_entity_poly.pdbx_strand_id
1 'polypeptide(L)'
;MALTADQILAAQKANLETLFGLTTKAFEGVEKLVELNVTASKAALSEAAGTAQAALSVKDAQELLTLQASLFQPLAEKTAAYSRHLYDIAQGTSAEFSKAFEAKAAEAQQAFVGLVDSASKNAPAGSETAVAVLKSAVAAANNAFESVQKAVKQASDVAEANFNAVSTQAVAAAKTATASRKR
;
A
#
# COMPACT_ATOMS: atom_id res chain seq x y z
N MET A 1 -12.64 29.98 24.32
CA MET A 1 -14.02 29.44 24.36
C MET A 1 -13.93 27.92 24.39
N ALA A 2 -14.68 27.25 25.26
CA ALA A 2 -14.75 25.79 25.33
C ALA A 2 -15.49 25.23 24.11
N LEU A 3 -15.10 24.05 23.62
CA LEU A 3 -15.83 23.32 22.57
C LEU A 3 -17.30 23.18 22.97
N THR A 4 -18.22 23.56 22.07
CA THR A 4 -19.65 23.40 22.35
C THR A 4 -20.02 21.90 22.34
N ALA A 5 -21.07 21.51 23.07
CA ALA A 5 -21.53 20.12 23.10
C ALA A 5 -21.78 19.57 21.69
N ASP A 6 -22.31 20.39 20.78
CA ASP A 6 -22.54 20.05 19.38
C ASP A 6 -21.24 19.77 18.62
N GLN A 7 -20.16 20.51 18.88
CA GLN A 7 -18.85 20.27 18.27
C GLN A 7 -18.22 18.96 18.76
N ILE A 8 -18.41 18.62 20.04
CA ILE A 8 -17.93 17.36 20.62
C ILE A 8 -18.68 16.17 20.01
N LEU A 9 -20.01 16.26 19.89
CA LEU A 9 -20.83 15.22 19.29
C LEU A 9 -20.51 15.03 17.80
N ALA A 10 -20.32 16.11 17.05
CA ALA A 10 -19.92 16.04 15.65
C ALA A 10 -18.55 15.36 15.47
N ALA A 11 -17.57 15.70 16.32
CA ALA A 11 -16.25 15.08 16.29
C ALA A 11 -16.30 13.58 16.65
N GLN A 12 -17.09 13.19 17.65
CA GLN A 12 -17.30 11.78 18.00
C GLN A 12 -17.93 10.99 16.85
N LYS A 13 -18.96 11.55 16.20
CA LYS A 13 -19.60 10.93 15.05
C LYS A 13 -18.62 10.76 13.88
N ALA A 14 -17.87 11.80 13.53
CA ALA A 14 -16.86 11.73 12.46
C ALA A 14 -15.76 10.70 12.75
N ASN A 15 -15.34 10.57 14.01
CA ASN A 15 -14.37 9.56 14.42
C ASN A 15 -14.93 8.14 14.32
N LEU A 16 -16.21 7.92 14.67
CA LEU A 16 -16.88 6.63 14.48
C LEU A 16 -17.02 6.27 13.00
N GLU A 17 -17.44 7.22 12.15
CA GLU A 17 -17.53 7.01 10.70
C GLU A 17 -16.16 6.66 10.09
N THR A 18 -15.10 7.35 10.53
CA THR A 18 -13.72 7.03 10.12
C THR A 18 -13.32 5.62 10.56
N LEU A 19 -13.60 5.25 11.82
CA LEU A 19 -13.28 3.93 12.37
C LEU A 19 -13.99 2.81 11.61
N PHE A 20 -15.29 2.96 11.36
CA PHE A 20 -16.06 1.98 10.59
C PHE A 20 -15.55 1.89 9.16
N GLY A 21 -15.29 3.02 8.50
CA GLY A 21 -14.72 3.04 7.14
C GLY A 21 -13.39 2.32 7.05
N LEU A 22 -12.45 2.60 7.97
CA LEU A 22 -11.14 1.92 8.02
C LEU A 22 -11.26 0.42 8.33
N THR A 23 -12.18 0.05 9.22
CA THR A 23 -12.44 -1.36 9.53
C THR A 23 -12.97 -2.09 8.30
N THR A 24 -13.93 -1.51 7.58
CA THR A 24 -14.42 -2.05 6.30
C THR A 24 -13.28 -2.21 5.30
N LYS A 25 -12.39 -1.22 5.16
CA LYS A 25 -11.22 -1.33 4.28
C LYS A 25 -10.23 -2.42 4.68
N ALA A 26 -10.01 -2.62 5.97
CA ALA A 26 -9.20 -3.73 6.46
C ALA A 26 -9.81 -5.09 6.09
N PHE A 27 -11.13 -5.24 6.25
CA PHE A 27 -11.84 -6.46 5.83
C PHE A 27 -11.80 -6.66 4.31
N GLU A 28 -12.02 -5.62 3.50
CA GLU A 28 -11.84 -5.69 2.03
C GLU A 28 -10.42 -6.15 1.65
N GLY A 29 -9.38 -5.70 2.39
CA GLY A 29 -8.01 -6.16 2.20
C GLY A 29 -7.85 -7.67 2.47
N VAL A 30 -8.44 -8.17 3.55
CA VAL A 30 -8.44 -9.60 3.89
C VAL A 30 -9.21 -10.40 2.83
N GLU A 31 -10.36 -9.93 2.37
CA GLU A 31 -11.14 -10.57 1.31
C GLU A 31 -10.31 -10.74 0.03
N LYS A 32 -9.59 -9.69 -0.40
CA LYS A 32 -8.69 -9.76 -1.55
C LYS A 32 -7.53 -10.74 -1.34
N LEU A 33 -6.97 -10.82 -0.14
CA LEU A 33 -5.94 -11.82 0.19
C LEU A 33 -6.48 -13.25 0.08
N VAL A 34 -7.68 -13.49 0.59
CA VAL A 34 -8.34 -14.80 0.47
C VAL A 34 -8.62 -15.13 -0.99
N GLU A 35 -9.17 -14.18 -1.75
CA GLU A 35 -9.42 -14.33 -3.19
C GLU A 35 -8.14 -14.67 -3.97
N LEU A 36 -7.04 -13.99 -3.67
CA LEU A 36 -5.73 -14.28 -4.26
C LEU A 36 -5.28 -15.72 -3.96
N ASN A 37 -5.40 -16.19 -2.72
CA ASN A 37 -5.03 -17.55 -2.34
C ASN A 37 -5.91 -18.61 -2.99
N VAL A 38 -7.21 -18.37 -3.08
CA VAL A 38 -8.15 -19.27 -3.77
C VAL A 38 -7.82 -19.35 -5.26
N THR A 39 -7.53 -18.21 -5.89
CA THR A 39 -7.17 -18.13 -7.31
C THR A 39 -5.86 -18.86 -7.58
N ALA A 40 -4.83 -18.64 -6.76
CA ALA A 40 -3.55 -19.34 -6.85
C ALA A 40 -3.72 -20.86 -6.67
N SER A 41 -4.53 -21.29 -5.70
CA SER A 41 -4.80 -22.70 -5.44
C SER A 41 -5.55 -23.37 -6.59
N LYS A 42 -6.58 -22.71 -7.17
CA LYS A 42 -7.29 -23.20 -8.35
C LYS A 42 -6.36 -23.33 -9.55
N ALA A 43 -5.50 -22.33 -9.77
CA ALA A 43 -4.51 -22.37 -10.84
C ALA A 43 -3.54 -23.54 -10.66
N ALA A 44 -3.03 -23.75 -9.44
CA ALA A 44 -2.12 -24.85 -9.12
C ALA A 44 -2.78 -26.23 -9.31
N LEU A 45 -4.05 -26.39 -8.90
CA LEU A 45 -4.79 -27.64 -9.12
C LEU A 45 -5.00 -27.94 -10.62
N SER A 46 -5.39 -26.93 -11.42
CA SER A 46 -5.55 -27.09 -12.87
C SER A 46 -4.22 -27.44 -13.54
N GLU A 47 -3.12 -26.84 -13.10
CA GLU A 47 -1.78 -27.16 -13.61
C GLU A 47 -1.32 -28.55 -13.21
N ALA A 48 -1.59 -28.98 -11.98
CA ALA A 48 -1.26 -30.33 -11.54
C ALA A 48 -2.02 -31.37 -12.39
N ALA A 49 -3.31 -31.16 -12.67
CA ALA A 49 -4.08 -32.01 -13.56
C ALA A 49 -3.51 -32.04 -14.99
N GLY A 50 -3.21 -30.87 -15.56
CA GLY A 50 -2.60 -30.77 -16.90
C GLY A 50 -1.22 -31.42 -16.97
N THR A 51 -0.40 -31.23 -15.94
CA THR A 51 0.94 -31.84 -15.83
C THR A 51 0.85 -33.35 -15.70
N ALA A 52 -0.07 -33.87 -14.89
CA ALA A 52 -0.30 -35.30 -14.76
C ALA A 52 -0.74 -35.91 -16.11
N GLN A 53 -1.65 -35.25 -16.83
CA GLN A 53 -2.07 -35.70 -18.15
C GLN A 53 -0.92 -35.67 -19.17
N ALA A 54 -0.13 -34.60 -19.16
CA ALA A 54 1.03 -34.47 -20.03
C ALA A 54 2.07 -35.55 -19.72
N ALA A 55 2.35 -35.81 -18.44
CA ALA A 55 3.28 -36.84 -17.99
C ALA A 55 2.85 -38.25 -18.43
N LEU A 56 1.55 -38.55 -18.39
CA LEU A 56 0.99 -39.82 -18.89
C LEU A 56 1.06 -39.95 -20.42
N SER A 57 1.24 -38.85 -21.14
CA SER A 57 1.28 -38.81 -22.60
C SER A 57 2.70 -38.80 -23.19
N VAL A 58 3.72 -38.73 -22.33
CA VAL A 58 5.14 -38.75 -22.71
C VAL A 58 5.52 -40.11 -23.28
N LYS A 59 6.16 -40.11 -24.46
CA LYS A 59 6.54 -41.34 -25.18
C LYS A 59 7.99 -41.74 -24.97
N ASP A 60 8.85 -40.79 -24.63
CA ASP A 60 10.28 -41.03 -24.43
C ASP A 60 10.91 -40.06 -23.40
N ALA A 61 12.16 -40.35 -23.02
CA ALA A 61 12.88 -39.54 -22.04
C ALA A 61 13.15 -38.09 -22.50
N GLN A 62 13.15 -37.84 -23.82
CA GLN A 62 13.38 -36.51 -24.39
C GLN A 62 12.12 -35.64 -24.26
N GLU A 63 10.94 -36.21 -24.49
CA GLU A 63 9.64 -35.58 -24.21
C GLU A 63 9.47 -35.31 -22.71
N LEU A 64 9.96 -36.19 -21.81
CA LEU A 64 9.94 -35.96 -20.37
C LEU A 64 10.77 -34.74 -19.94
N LEU A 65 11.99 -34.62 -20.47
CA LEU A 65 12.86 -33.46 -20.22
C LEU A 65 12.25 -32.16 -20.74
N THR A 66 11.55 -32.23 -21.87
CA THR A 66 10.84 -31.09 -22.46
C THR A 66 9.66 -30.67 -21.58
N LEU A 67 8.87 -31.63 -21.08
CA LEU A 67 7.79 -31.39 -20.13
C LEU A 67 8.34 -30.73 -18.85
N GLN A 68 9.40 -31.29 -18.27
CA GLN A 68 10.03 -30.73 -17.08
C GLN A 68 10.50 -29.28 -17.29
N ALA A 69 11.06 -28.95 -18.47
CA ALA A 69 11.48 -27.60 -18.81
C ALA A 69 10.30 -26.63 -18.95
N SER A 70 9.18 -27.07 -19.54
CA SER A 70 7.98 -26.23 -19.71
C SER A 70 7.30 -25.83 -18.39
N LEU A 71 7.60 -26.51 -17.28
CA LEU A 71 7.03 -26.22 -15.96
C LEU A 71 7.77 -25.12 -15.20
N PHE A 72 9.06 -24.88 -15.49
CA PHE A 72 9.88 -23.94 -14.71
C PHE A 72 9.62 -22.48 -15.04
N GLN A 73 9.36 -22.16 -16.31
CA GLN A 73 9.11 -20.77 -16.73
C GLN A 73 7.79 -20.21 -16.15
N PRO A 74 6.65 -20.92 -16.20
CA PRO A 74 5.40 -20.46 -15.61
C PRO A 74 5.49 -20.28 -14.09
N LEU A 75 6.26 -21.11 -13.40
CA LEU A 75 6.42 -21.02 -11.93
C LEU A 75 6.98 -19.66 -11.50
N ALA A 76 8.06 -19.20 -12.13
CA ALA A 76 8.68 -17.94 -11.76
C ALA A 76 7.80 -16.72 -12.10
N GLU A 77 7.14 -16.75 -13.26
CA GLU A 77 6.18 -15.72 -13.67
C GLU A 77 5.00 -15.64 -12.67
N LYS A 78 4.49 -16.79 -12.22
CA LYS A 78 3.40 -16.87 -11.24
C LYS A 78 3.81 -16.44 -9.84
N THR A 79 5.00 -16.80 -9.38
CA THR A 79 5.51 -16.32 -8.09
C THR A 79 5.67 -14.80 -8.11
N ALA A 80 6.26 -14.24 -9.17
CA ALA A 80 6.38 -12.80 -9.34
C ALA A 80 5.01 -12.11 -9.37
N ALA A 81 4.03 -12.67 -10.09
CA ALA A 81 2.67 -12.15 -10.13
C ALA A 81 1.98 -12.21 -8.75
N TYR A 82 2.07 -13.34 -8.03
CA TYR A 82 1.50 -13.48 -6.69
C TYR A 82 2.08 -12.45 -5.71
N SER A 83 3.41 -12.28 -5.70
CA SER A 83 4.06 -11.25 -4.89
C SER A 83 3.58 -9.85 -5.27
N ARG A 84 3.37 -9.57 -6.56
CA ARG A 84 2.93 -8.24 -7.02
C ARG A 84 1.50 -7.96 -6.59
N HIS A 85 0.61 -8.94 -6.73
CA HIS A 85 -0.76 -8.84 -6.22
C HIS A 85 -0.80 -8.68 -4.70
N LEU A 86 0.04 -9.39 -3.93
CA LEU A 86 0.16 -9.16 -2.50
C LEU A 86 0.59 -7.73 -2.16
N TYR A 87 1.59 -7.21 -2.89
CA TYR A 87 2.05 -5.84 -2.71
C TYR A 87 0.95 -4.81 -3.03
N ASP A 88 0.21 -4.99 -4.12
CA ASP A 88 -0.89 -4.11 -4.52
C ASP A 88 -2.02 -4.10 -3.48
N ILE A 89 -2.35 -5.26 -2.89
CA ILE A 89 -3.36 -5.35 -1.81
C ILE A 89 -2.89 -4.61 -0.56
N ALA A 90 -1.62 -4.83 -0.16
CA ALA A 90 -1.05 -4.18 1.01
C ALA A 90 -0.98 -2.66 0.82
N GLN A 91 -0.44 -2.19 -0.31
CA GLN A 91 -0.35 -0.76 -0.63
C GLN A 91 -1.72 -0.10 -0.75
N GLY A 92 -2.67 -0.74 -1.44
CA GLY A 92 -4.04 -0.24 -1.55
C GLY A 92 -4.70 -0.07 -0.19
N THR A 93 -4.49 -1.03 0.72
CA THR A 93 -5.00 -0.93 2.10
C THR A 93 -4.30 0.19 2.87
N SER A 94 -2.96 0.23 2.87
CA SER A 94 -2.19 1.28 3.55
C SER A 94 -2.46 2.70 3.06
N ALA A 95 -2.76 2.86 1.77
CA ALA A 95 -3.12 4.14 1.18
C ALA A 95 -4.44 4.69 1.76
N GLU A 96 -5.44 3.84 2.00
CA GLU A 96 -6.71 4.28 2.61
C GLU A 96 -6.52 4.73 4.06
N PHE A 97 -5.66 4.04 4.82
CA PHE A 97 -5.27 4.48 6.16
C PHE A 97 -4.50 5.81 6.13
N SER A 98 -3.60 5.98 5.16
CA SER A 98 -2.83 7.22 5.00
C SER A 98 -3.76 8.40 4.66
N LYS A 99 -4.74 8.21 3.77
CA LYS A 99 -5.75 9.24 3.47
C LYS A 99 -6.57 9.64 4.70
N ALA A 100 -6.97 8.68 5.54
CA ALA A 100 -7.68 8.99 6.77
C ALA A 100 -6.82 9.82 7.73
N PHE A 101 -5.52 9.52 7.82
CA PHE A 101 -4.57 10.33 8.59
C PHE A 101 -4.42 11.75 8.02
N GLU A 102 -4.25 11.88 6.71
CA GLU A 102 -4.17 13.18 6.03
C GLU A 102 -5.43 14.03 6.27
N ALA A 103 -6.61 13.42 6.21
CA ALA A 103 -7.88 14.10 6.49
C ALA A 103 -7.94 14.64 7.93
N LYS A 104 -7.49 13.85 8.92
CA LYS A 104 -7.42 14.29 10.33
C LYS A 104 -6.37 15.37 10.56
N ALA A 105 -5.23 15.30 9.88
CA ALA A 105 -4.23 16.36 9.95
C ALA A 105 -4.75 17.68 9.34
N ALA A 106 -5.48 17.61 8.23
CA ALA A 106 -6.12 18.78 7.60
C ALA A 106 -7.20 19.39 8.52
N GLU A 107 -8.04 18.57 9.16
CA GLU A 107 -9.00 19.04 10.19
C GLU A 107 -8.28 19.77 11.34
N ALA A 108 -7.19 19.19 11.86
CA ALA A 108 -6.43 19.80 12.94
C ALA A 108 -5.79 21.14 12.52
N GLN A 109 -5.26 21.21 11.29
CA GLN A 109 -4.73 22.45 10.72
C GLN A 109 -5.81 23.52 10.60
N GLN A 110 -7.00 23.18 10.10
CA GLN A 110 -8.13 24.12 10.02
C GLN A 110 -8.57 24.61 11.41
N ALA A 111 -8.69 23.70 12.38
CA ALA A 111 -9.05 24.05 13.75
C ALA A 111 -8.01 25.01 14.36
N PHE A 112 -6.72 24.77 14.12
CA PHE A 112 -5.65 25.65 14.55
C PHE A 112 -5.73 27.03 13.89
N VAL A 113 -5.89 27.09 12.56
CA VAL A 113 -6.05 28.36 11.82
C VAL A 113 -7.26 29.14 12.34
N GLY A 114 -8.39 28.48 12.59
CA GLY A 114 -9.57 29.11 13.18
C GLY A 114 -9.31 29.68 14.57
N LEU A 115 -8.50 29.00 15.38
CA LEU A 115 -8.07 29.48 16.70
C LEU A 115 -7.16 30.71 16.59
N VAL A 116 -6.23 30.70 15.63
CA VAL A 116 -5.34 31.83 15.31
C VAL A 116 -6.13 33.05 14.86
N ASP A 117 -7.06 32.87 13.93
CA ASP A 117 -7.93 33.94 13.41
C ASP A 117 -8.83 34.53 14.50
N SER A 118 -9.37 33.67 15.38
CA SER A 118 -10.19 34.10 16.51
C SER A 118 -9.37 34.84 17.57
N ALA A 119 -8.13 34.43 17.81
CA ALA A 119 -7.22 35.09 18.73
C ALA A 119 -6.77 36.45 18.18
N SER A 120 -6.39 36.53 16.90
CA SER A 120 -5.93 37.78 16.26
C SER A 120 -7.03 38.83 16.14
N LYS A 121 -8.28 38.44 15.85
CA LYS A 121 -9.43 39.37 15.83
C LYS A 121 -9.82 39.91 17.20
N ASN A 122 -9.44 39.23 18.28
CA ASN A 122 -9.75 39.63 19.66
C ASN A 122 -8.50 40.05 20.45
N ALA A 123 -7.36 40.26 19.78
CA ALA A 123 -6.10 40.50 20.47
C ALA A 123 -5.99 41.99 20.90
N PRO A 124 -5.75 42.28 22.19
CA PRO A 124 -5.44 43.63 22.64
C PRO A 124 -4.12 44.13 22.03
N ALA A 125 -3.95 45.45 21.95
CA ALA A 125 -2.72 46.07 21.44
C ALA A 125 -1.47 45.53 22.18
N GLY A 126 -0.40 45.17 21.44
CA GLY A 126 0.83 44.56 21.99
C GLY A 126 1.01 43.06 21.72
N SER A 127 0.19 42.46 20.87
CA SER A 127 0.18 41.02 20.54
C SER A 127 0.99 40.64 19.28
N GLU A 128 1.69 41.60 18.68
CA GLU A 128 2.42 41.44 17.41
C GLU A 128 3.49 40.32 17.48
N THR A 129 4.16 40.18 18.62
CA THR A 129 5.15 39.13 18.87
C THR A 129 4.53 37.74 18.92
N ALA A 130 3.34 37.60 19.50
CA ALA A 130 2.64 36.33 19.59
C ALA A 130 2.14 35.86 18.21
N VAL A 131 1.63 36.78 17.38
CA VAL A 131 1.23 36.50 16.00
C VAL A 131 2.42 36.08 15.14
N ALA A 132 3.60 36.70 15.32
CA ALA A 132 4.83 36.34 14.60
C ALA A 132 5.34 34.92 14.94
N VAL A 133 5.30 34.54 16.23
CA VAL A 133 5.64 33.18 16.68
C VAL A 133 4.67 32.16 16.09
N LEU A 134 3.39 32.49 16.06
CA LEU A 134 2.34 31.62 15.53
C LEU A 134 2.48 31.39 14.02
N LYS A 135 2.76 32.46 13.25
CA LYS A 135 3.06 32.37 11.82
C LYS A 135 4.30 31.51 11.55
N SER A 136 5.33 31.64 12.39
CA SER A 136 6.55 30.83 12.31
C SER A 136 6.26 29.36 12.62
N ALA A 137 5.40 29.07 13.60
CA ALA A 137 4.95 27.71 13.90
C ALA A 137 4.16 27.09 12.74
N VAL A 138 3.28 27.84 12.08
CA VAL A 138 2.57 27.39 10.87
C VAL A 138 3.55 27.09 9.73
N ALA A 139 4.53 27.97 9.50
CA ALA A 139 5.56 27.74 8.49
C ALA A 139 6.40 26.49 8.79
N ALA A 140 6.80 26.29 10.06
CA ALA A 140 7.52 25.09 10.49
C ALA A 140 6.69 23.81 10.33
N ALA A 141 5.39 23.87 10.66
CA ALA A 141 4.47 22.74 10.48
C ALA A 141 4.31 22.37 8.99
N ASN A 142 4.15 23.37 8.11
CA ASN A 142 4.06 23.13 6.65
C ASN A 142 5.35 22.48 6.11
N ASN A 143 6.53 22.98 6.51
CA ASN A 143 7.82 22.40 6.11
C ASN A 143 8.01 20.97 6.63
N ALA A 144 7.54 20.68 7.85
CA ALA A 144 7.56 19.32 8.40
C ALA A 144 6.64 18.39 7.60
N PHE A 145 5.45 18.86 7.19
CA PHE A 145 4.50 18.11 6.37
C PHE A 145 5.09 17.76 4.99
N GLU A 146 5.70 18.74 4.32
CA GLU A 146 6.43 18.53 3.05
C GLU A 146 7.57 17.51 3.22
N SER A 147 8.30 17.58 4.33
CA SER A 147 9.41 16.65 4.61
C SER A 147 8.91 15.22 4.81
N VAL A 148 7.79 15.03 5.51
CA VAL A 148 7.14 13.72 5.67
C VAL A 148 6.64 13.21 4.32
N GLN A 149 5.97 14.04 3.52
CA GLN A 149 5.53 13.63 2.17
C GLN A 149 6.71 13.22 1.28
N LYS A 150 7.82 13.96 1.30
CA LYS A 150 9.04 13.58 0.58
C LYS A 150 9.61 12.25 1.05
N ALA A 151 9.67 12.04 2.36
CA ALA A 151 10.19 10.80 2.94
C ALA A 151 9.31 9.60 2.58
N VAL A 152 7.98 9.75 2.65
CA VAL A 152 7.02 8.72 2.23
C VAL A 152 7.21 8.41 0.75
N LYS A 153 7.31 9.43 -0.11
CA LYS A 153 7.50 9.24 -1.55
C LYS A 153 8.81 8.51 -1.87
N GLN A 154 9.92 8.92 -1.25
CA GLN A 154 11.20 8.22 -1.40
C GLN A 154 11.14 6.76 -0.93
N ALA A 155 10.47 6.48 0.20
CA ALA A 155 10.32 5.13 0.69
C ALA A 155 9.49 4.27 -0.28
N SER A 156 8.41 4.81 -0.84
CA SER A 156 7.60 4.15 -1.87
C SER A 156 8.39 3.88 -3.15
N ASP A 157 9.15 4.86 -3.65
CA ASP A 157 9.96 4.72 -4.86
C ASP A 157 11.04 3.63 -4.67
N VAL A 158 11.67 3.58 -3.49
CA VAL A 158 12.66 2.54 -3.14
C VAL A 158 12.01 1.16 -3.00
N ALA A 159 10.82 1.06 -2.41
CA ALA A 159 10.08 -0.20 -2.31
C ALA A 159 9.71 -0.72 -3.71
N GLU A 160 9.20 0.14 -4.59
CA GLU A 160 8.86 -0.20 -5.97
C GLU A 160 10.09 -0.63 -6.77
N ALA A 161 11.22 0.08 -6.63
CA ALA A 161 12.48 -0.27 -7.28
C ALA A 161 12.99 -1.66 -6.83
N ASN A 162 12.99 -1.93 -5.53
CA ASN A 162 13.39 -3.24 -4.99
C ASN A 162 12.43 -4.36 -5.45
N PHE A 163 11.14 -4.07 -5.49
CA PHE A 163 10.14 -5.02 -5.95
C PHE A 163 10.35 -5.38 -7.43
N ASN A 164 10.56 -4.38 -8.29
CA ASN A 164 10.87 -4.58 -9.70
C ASN A 164 12.20 -5.32 -9.90
N ALA A 165 13.22 -5.06 -9.07
CA ALA A 165 14.50 -5.76 -9.13
C ALA A 165 14.36 -7.25 -8.75
N VAL A 166 13.62 -7.57 -7.68
CA VAL A 166 13.34 -8.96 -7.27
C VAL A 166 12.52 -9.69 -8.33
N SER A 167 11.51 -9.04 -8.89
CA SER A 167 10.73 -9.59 -10.00
C SER A 167 11.61 -9.88 -11.23
N THR A 168 12.50 -8.95 -11.58
CA THR A 168 13.44 -9.12 -12.70
C THR A 168 14.43 -10.25 -12.43
N GLN A 169 14.95 -10.37 -11.20
CA GLN A 169 15.82 -11.48 -10.81
C GLN A 169 15.10 -12.83 -10.85
N ALA A 170 13.85 -12.91 -10.40
CA ALA A 170 13.06 -14.13 -10.48
C ALA A 170 12.86 -14.58 -11.94
N VAL A 171 12.56 -13.63 -12.85
CA VAL A 171 12.44 -13.91 -14.29
C VAL A 171 13.80 -14.30 -14.91
N ALA A 172 14.89 -13.65 -14.51
CA ALA A 172 16.24 -13.97 -15.00
C ALA A 172 16.73 -15.33 -14.51
N ALA A 173 16.45 -15.69 -13.26
CA ALA A 173 16.75 -17.00 -12.68
C ALA A 173 15.98 -18.11 -13.41
N ALA A 174 14.71 -17.87 -13.75
CA ALA A 174 13.91 -18.79 -14.57
C ALA A 174 14.53 -18.99 -15.97
N LYS A 175 14.95 -17.90 -16.64
CA LYS A 175 15.62 -17.98 -17.95
C LYS A 175 16.96 -18.71 -17.88
N THR A 176 17.73 -18.50 -16.81
CA THR A 176 19.06 -19.13 -16.62
C THR A 176 18.93 -20.62 -16.32
N ALA A 177 17.93 -21.03 -15.53
CA ALA A 177 17.61 -22.44 -15.30
C ALA A 177 17.22 -23.17 -16.60
N THR A 178 16.51 -22.50 -17.50
CA THR A 178 16.17 -23.01 -18.84
C THR A 178 17.39 -23.06 -19.76
N ALA A 179 18.32 -22.10 -19.67
CA ALA A 179 19.51 -22.03 -20.52
C ALA A 179 20.65 -22.99 -20.11
N SER A 180 20.87 -23.18 -18.80
CA SER A 180 21.88 -24.11 -18.27
C SER A 180 21.58 -25.58 -18.61
N ARG A 181 20.34 -25.90 -18.98
CA ARG A 181 19.88 -27.26 -19.27
C ARG A 181 19.77 -27.55 -20.77
N LYS A 182 20.05 -26.54 -21.62
CA LYS A 182 20.13 -26.64 -23.09
C LYS A 182 21.57 -26.87 -23.58
N ARG A 183 22.55 -26.89 -22.67
CA ARG A 183 23.97 -27.16 -22.92
C ARG A 183 24.30 -28.61 -22.56
#